data_AF-A0A5C7SXH3-F1
#
_entry.id   AF-A0A5C7SXH3-F1
#
_cell.length_a   1.000
_cell.length_b   1.000
_cell.length_c   1.000
_cell.angle_alpha   90.00
_cell.angle_beta   90.00
_cell.angle_gamma   90.00
#
_symmetry.space_group_name_H-M   'P 1'
#
loop_
_entity.id
_entity.type
_entity.pdbx_description
1 polymer ?
#
loop_
_entity_poly.entity_id
_entity_poly.type
_entity_poly.pdbx_seq_one_letter_code
_entity_poly.pdbx_strand_id
1 'polypeptide(L)'
;MTATQAEVDFHTGRGGLFFLLNVLNHPGLRAWRGTLHEPHAGWRELVRLALRLELAPDAPLAGFLAEACALEGEQDPVAKLAGLAKLPARADPVAVDRAVLRHVGDAALRALRAERPARVRASPSHVDVHLRLAEVDLELRRGGLDLDPGWLPWLGRVVRFHYDRSDAADRGGSSP
;
A
#
# COMPACT_ATOMS: atom_id res chain seq x y z
N MET A 1 -2.35 -23.02 7.70
CA MET A 1 -1.06 -22.75 7.02
C MET A 1 -1.27 -21.51 6.19
N THR A 2 -0.73 -20.36 6.63
CA THR A 2 -0.87 -19.08 5.93
C THR A 2 -0.12 -19.19 4.61
N ALA A 3 -0.77 -18.97 3.48
CA ALA A 3 -0.08 -18.92 2.19
C ALA A 3 0.92 -17.76 2.24
N THR A 4 2.19 -18.11 2.25
CA THR A 4 3.28 -17.14 2.30
C THR A 4 3.57 -16.69 0.87
N GLN A 5 3.38 -15.40 0.58
CA GLN A 5 3.75 -14.81 -0.70
C GLN A 5 5.26 -14.98 -0.94
N ALA A 6 5.63 -15.34 -2.18
CA ALA A 6 7.03 -15.49 -2.58
C ALA A 6 7.78 -14.15 -2.51
N GLU A 7 9.11 -14.22 -2.48
CA GLU A 7 9.92 -13.00 -2.59
C GLU A 7 9.78 -12.40 -4.00
N VAL A 8 9.48 -11.10 -4.06
CA VAL A 8 9.26 -10.37 -5.32
C VAL A 8 9.98 -9.03 -5.29
N ASP A 9 10.46 -8.60 -6.46
CA ASP A 9 11.10 -7.31 -6.69
C ASP A 9 10.56 -6.72 -7.99
N PHE A 10 9.87 -5.59 -7.90
CA PHE A 10 9.20 -4.96 -9.05
C PHE A 10 9.18 -3.44 -8.96
N HIS A 11 8.89 -2.78 -10.08
CA HIS A 11 8.71 -1.33 -10.15
C HIS A 11 7.23 -0.99 -10.38
N THR A 12 6.78 0.10 -9.78
CA THR A 12 5.43 0.64 -9.92
C THR A 12 5.47 2.17 -9.97
N GLY A 13 4.60 2.78 -10.77
CA GLY A 13 4.31 4.22 -10.73
C GLY A 13 3.37 4.63 -9.61
N ARG A 14 2.90 3.68 -8.78
CA ARG A 14 1.86 3.89 -7.76
C ARG A 14 2.35 3.54 -6.35
N GLY A 15 3.63 3.76 -6.06
CA GLY A 15 4.25 3.45 -4.76
C GLY A 15 3.58 4.16 -3.57
N GLY A 16 2.99 5.35 -3.80
CA GLY A 16 2.23 6.08 -2.78
C GLY A 16 0.99 5.35 -2.24
N LEU A 17 0.50 4.31 -2.91
CA LEU A 17 -0.62 3.50 -2.41
C LEU A 17 -0.28 2.82 -1.07
N PHE A 18 0.98 2.46 -0.84
CA PHE A 18 1.41 1.87 0.43
C PHE A 18 1.30 2.83 1.62
N PHE A 19 1.24 4.15 1.39
CA PHE A 19 1.01 5.14 2.46
C PHE A 19 -0.37 5.01 3.11
N LEU A 20 -1.33 4.38 2.42
CA LEU A 20 -2.63 4.03 3.00
C LEU A 20 -2.49 3.05 4.19
N LEU A 21 -1.38 2.33 4.32
CA LEU A 21 -1.10 1.52 5.51
C LEU A 21 -1.04 2.38 6.77
N ASN A 22 -0.53 3.61 6.70
CA ASN A 22 -0.52 4.54 7.84
C ASN A 22 -1.91 5.08 8.16
N VAL A 23 -2.79 5.23 7.16
CA VAL A 23 -4.20 5.52 7.40
C VAL A 23 -4.83 4.38 8.20
N LEU A 24 -4.66 3.13 7.76
CA LEU A 24 -5.20 1.95 8.44
C LEU A 24 -4.54 1.69 9.81
N ASN A 25 -3.29 2.10 9.99
CA ASN A 25 -2.54 1.95 11.24
C ASN A 25 -2.81 3.06 12.26
N HIS A 26 -3.59 4.09 11.91
CA HIS A 26 -3.90 5.21 12.79
C HIS A 26 -4.43 4.74 14.17
N PRO A 27 -4.00 5.31 15.32
CA PRO A 27 -4.38 4.81 16.65
C PRO A 27 -5.90 4.70 16.88
N GLY A 28 -6.68 5.61 16.31
CA GLY A 28 -8.15 5.60 16.38
C GLY A 28 -8.82 4.37 15.73
N LEU A 29 -8.10 3.62 14.90
CA LEU A 29 -8.58 2.40 14.25
C LEU A 29 -8.16 1.12 14.98
N ARG A 30 -7.61 1.20 16.21
CA ARG A 30 -7.17 0.01 16.96
C ARG A 30 -8.26 -1.06 17.08
N ALA A 31 -9.49 -0.67 17.43
CA ALA A 31 -10.61 -1.61 17.56
C ALA A 31 -10.99 -2.25 16.21
N TRP A 32 -11.02 -1.43 15.14
CA TRP A 32 -11.26 -1.89 13.78
C TRP A 32 -10.19 -2.89 13.31
N ARG A 33 -8.90 -2.60 13.54
CA ARG A 33 -7.81 -3.54 13.24
C ARG A 33 -7.92 -4.84 14.03
N GLY A 34 -8.47 -4.76 15.23
CA GLY A 34 -8.81 -5.92 16.05
C GLY A 34 -9.85 -6.84 15.44
N THR A 35 -10.50 -6.51 14.31
CA THR A 35 -11.40 -7.43 13.59
C THR A 35 -10.71 -8.19 12.46
N LEU A 36 -9.46 -7.82 12.11
CA LEU A 36 -8.70 -8.37 10.99
C LEU A 36 -7.93 -9.65 11.38
N HIS A 37 -8.69 -10.70 11.71
CA HIS A 37 -8.12 -11.97 12.18
C HIS A 37 -7.75 -12.94 11.07
N GLU A 38 -8.41 -12.83 9.91
CA GLU A 38 -8.20 -13.77 8.82
C GLU A 38 -6.89 -13.47 8.08
N PRO A 39 -6.21 -14.50 7.56
CA PRO A 39 -5.14 -14.32 6.59
C PRO A 39 -5.58 -13.36 5.47
N HIS A 40 -4.68 -12.49 5.05
CA HIS A 40 -4.90 -11.53 3.95
C HIS A 40 -5.94 -10.43 4.22
N ALA A 41 -6.63 -10.42 5.38
CA ALA A 41 -7.65 -9.41 5.68
C ALA A 41 -7.09 -7.97 5.62
N GLY A 42 -5.91 -7.74 6.17
CA GLY A 42 -5.22 -6.44 6.09
C GLY A 42 -4.98 -5.97 4.65
N TRP A 43 -4.55 -6.87 3.77
CA TRP A 43 -4.33 -6.58 2.34
C TRP A 43 -5.64 -6.26 1.62
N ARG A 44 -6.70 -7.01 1.90
CA ARG A 44 -8.03 -6.77 1.32
C ARG A 44 -8.59 -5.41 1.74
N GLU A 45 -8.40 -5.03 3.01
CA GLU A 45 -8.83 -3.70 3.50
C GLU A 45 -7.97 -2.56 2.94
N LEU A 46 -6.67 -2.76 2.73
CA LEU A 46 -5.83 -1.80 1.99
C LEU A 46 -6.39 -1.55 0.58
N VAL A 47 -6.71 -2.62 -0.15
CA VAL A 47 -7.26 -2.52 -1.50
C VAL A 47 -8.66 -1.89 -1.50
N ARG A 48 -9.53 -2.27 -0.56
CA ARG A 48 -10.86 -1.64 -0.42
C ARG A 48 -10.76 -0.15 -0.13
N LEU A 49 -9.84 0.26 0.74
CA LEU A 49 -9.58 1.68 0.98
C LEU A 49 -9.09 2.37 -0.30
N ALA A 50 -8.15 1.77 -1.03
CA ALA A 50 -7.68 2.31 -2.30
C ALA A 50 -8.82 2.48 -3.32
N LEU A 51 -9.71 1.48 -3.47
CA LEU A 51 -10.87 1.55 -4.36
C LEU A 51 -11.84 2.66 -3.97
N ARG A 52 -12.17 2.79 -2.68
CA ARG A 52 -13.08 3.84 -2.18
C ARG A 52 -12.49 5.25 -2.32
N LEU A 53 -11.16 5.36 -2.24
CA LEU A 53 -10.45 6.61 -2.48
C LEU A 53 -10.08 6.79 -3.96
N GLU A 54 -10.50 5.88 -4.84
CA GLU A 54 -10.21 5.88 -6.28
C GLU A 54 -8.71 5.96 -6.61
N LEU A 55 -7.89 5.29 -5.81
CA LEU A 55 -6.46 5.08 -6.08
C LEU A 55 -6.29 3.79 -6.88
N ALA A 56 -6.19 3.92 -8.21
CA ALA A 56 -5.92 2.79 -9.08
C ALA A 56 -4.45 2.34 -8.97
N PRO A 57 -4.16 1.05 -8.73
CA PRO A 57 -2.82 0.49 -8.92
C PRO A 57 -2.51 0.35 -10.42
N ASP A 58 -1.22 0.37 -10.77
CA ASP A 58 -0.76 -0.05 -12.10
C ASP A 58 -0.63 -1.58 -12.17
N ALA A 59 -0.37 -2.13 -13.36
CA ALA A 59 -0.37 -3.57 -13.56
C ALA A 59 0.58 -4.35 -12.62
N PRO A 60 1.85 -3.92 -12.39
CA PRO A 60 2.75 -4.60 -11.46
C PRO A 60 2.22 -4.60 -10.02
N LEU A 61 1.76 -3.44 -9.52
CA LEU A 61 1.22 -3.33 -8.16
C LEU A 61 -0.09 -4.11 -8.01
N ALA A 62 -0.93 -4.12 -9.04
CA ALA A 62 -2.18 -4.87 -9.06
C ALA A 62 -1.91 -6.39 -8.98
N GLY A 63 -0.92 -6.89 -9.70
CA GLY A 63 -0.46 -8.27 -9.61
C GLY A 63 -0.04 -8.67 -8.20
N PHE A 64 0.83 -7.85 -7.59
CA PHE A 64 1.28 -8.07 -6.20
C PHE A 64 0.10 -8.07 -5.21
N LEU A 65 -0.79 -7.08 -5.28
CA LEU A 65 -1.92 -6.95 -4.36
C LEU A 65 -2.93 -8.10 -4.54
N ALA A 66 -3.11 -8.62 -5.75
CA ALA A 66 -4.05 -9.70 -6.02
C ALA A 66 -3.59 -11.00 -5.37
N GLU A 67 -2.29 -11.30 -5.47
CA GLU A 67 -1.65 -12.41 -4.77
C GLU A 67 -1.68 -12.20 -3.24
N ALA A 68 -1.34 -10.99 -2.76
CA ALA A 68 -1.36 -10.67 -1.34
C ALA A 68 -2.76 -10.79 -0.71
N CYS A 69 -3.81 -10.54 -1.50
CA CYS A 69 -5.22 -10.73 -1.11
C CYS A 69 -5.72 -12.17 -1.25
N ALA A 70 -4.91 -13.08 -1.80
CA ALA A 70 -5.26 -14.44 -2.18
C ALA A 70 -6.54 -14.50 -3.05
N LEU A 71 -6.58 -13.67 -4.10
CA LEU A 71 -7.71 -13.64 -5.04
C LEU A 71 -7.50 -14.64 -6.19
N GLU A 72 -8.45 -15.56 -6.33
CA GLU A 72 -8.49 -16.53 -7.43
C GLU A 72 -9.40 -16.04 -8.57
N GLY A 73 -9.27 -16.63 -9.76
CA GLY A 73 -10.12 -16.33 -10.92
C GLY A 73 -9.46 -15.42 -11.96
N GLU A 74 -10.23 -14.45 -12.46
CA GLU A 74 -9.98 -13.45 -13.54
C GLU A 74 -8.52 -13.24 -13.94
N GLN A 75 -8.14 -13.33 -15.22
CA GLN A 75 -6.72 -13.25 -15.59
C GLN A 75 -6.11 -11.85 -15.37
N ASP A 76 -6.89 -10.79 -15.56
CA ASP A 76 -6.43 -9.41 -15.37
C ASP A 76 -6.35 -9.03 -13.87
N PRO A 77 -5.16 -8.69 -13.32
CA PRO A 77 -5.01 -8.31 -11.93
C PRO A 77 -5.83 -7.07 -11.51
N VAL A 78 -6.04 -6.11 -12.42
CA VAL A 78 -6.82 -4.90 -12.10
C VAL A 78 -8.30 -5.25 -11.96
N ALA A 79 -8.83 -6.07 -12.87
CA ALA A 79 -10.20 -6.59 -12.76
C ALA A 79 -10.40 -7.48 -11.52
N LYS A 80 -9.43 -8.33 -11.16
CA LYS A 80 -9.41 -9.07 -9.87
C LYS A 80 -9.54 -8.09 -8.69
N LEU A 81 -8.74 -7.03 -8.73
CA LEU A 81 -8.80 -5.80 -7.94
C LEU A 81 -10.24 -5.36 -7.64
N ALA A 82 -10.90 -4.93 -8.71
CA ALA A 82 -12.24 -4.39 -8.66
C ALA A 82 -13.27 -5.40 -8.11
N GLY A 83 -13.04 -6.70 -8.31
CA GLY A 83 -13.87 -7.77 -7.76
C GLY A 83 -14.01 -7.74 -6.23
N LEU A 84 -13.01 -7.24 -5.49
CA LEU A 84 -13.07 -7.13 -4.03
C LEU A 84 -14.21 -6.25 -3.53
N ALA A 85 -14.65 -5.26 -4.31
CA ALA A 85 -15.79 -4.40 -3.95
C ALA A 85 -17.12 -5.18 -3.91
N LYS A 86 -17.20 -6.30 -4.63
CA LYS A 86 -18.40 -7.17 -4.67
C LYS A 86 -18.41 -8.18 -3.52
N LEU A 87 -17.26 -8.45 -2.90
CA LEU A 87 -17.15 -9.38 -1.78
C LEU A 87 -17.47 -8.66 -0.47
N PRO A 88 -18.27 -9.25 0.43
CA PRO A 88 -18.61 -8.61 1.69
C PRO A 88 -17.36 -8.27 2.50
N ALA A 89 -17.29 -7.04 2.99
CA ALA A 89 -16.29 -6.64 3.98
C ALA A 89 -16.73 -7.15 5.35
N ARG A 90 -15.82 -7.80 6.08
CA ARG A 90 -16.08 -8.23 7.46
C ARG A 90 -15.79 -7.13 8.48
N ALA A 91 -14.95 -6.17 8.12
CA ALA A 91 -14.66 -4.99 8.92
C ALA A 91 -15.55 -3.83 8.47
N ASP A 92 -16.06 -3.04 9.41
CA ASP A 92 -16.91 -1.89 9.11
C ASP A 92 -16.08 -0.77 8.44
N PRO A 93 -16.36 -0.40 7.18
CA PRO A 93 -15.63 0.64 6.48
C PRO A 93 -15.86 2.05 7.06
N VAL A 94 -16.96 2.29 7.77
CA VAL A 94 -17.34 3.62 8.29
C VAL A 94 -16.30 4.16 9.27
N ALA A 95 -15.69 3.28 10.08
CA ALA A 95 -14.62 3.67 10.99
C ALA A 95 -13.40 4.21 10.22
N VAL A 96 -13.04 3.56 9.12
CA VAL A 96 -11.93 3.96 8.25
C VAL A 96 -12.27 5.26 7.52
N ASP A 97 -13.49 5.40 7.01
CA ASP A 97 -13.95 6.62 6.35
C ASP A 97 -13.87 7.83 7.26
N ARG A 98 -14.33 7.67 8.51
CA ARG A 98 -14.21 8.71 9.53
C ARG A 98 -12.76 9.04 9.85
N ALA A 99 -11.87 8.04 9.88
CA ALA A 99 -10.45 8.28 10.10
C ALA A 99 -9.81 9.06 8.94
N VAL A 100 -10.15 8.72 7.69
CA VAL A 100 -9.73 9.49 6.51
C VAL A 100 -10.21 10.93 6.62
N LEU A 101 -11.51 11.15 6.80
CA LEU A 101 -12.09 12.50 6.88
C LEU A 101 -11.48 13.36 8.00
N ARG A 102 -11.10 12.74 9.12
CA ARG A 102 -10.57 13.45 10.29
C ARG A 102 -9.07 13.73 10.21
N HIS A 103 -8.30 12.85 9.56
CA HIS A 103 -6.84 12.85 9.66
C HIS A 103 -6.12 13.00 8.33
N VAL A 104 -6.82 12.84 7.20
CA VAL A 104 -6.28 13.01 5.86
C VAL A 104 -6.98 14.20 5.21
N GLY A 105 -6.32 15.36 5.22
CA GLY A 105 -6.87 16.56 4.57
C GLY A 105 -6.87 16.44 3.04
N ASP A 106 -7.65 17.29 2.37
CA ASP A 106 -7.82 17.25 0.91
C ASP A 106 -6.50 17.35 0.14
N ALA A 107 -5.54 18.13 0.65
CA ALA A 107 -4.22 18.26 0.03
C ALA A 107 -3.43 16.94 0.10
N ALA A 108 -3.44 16.26 1.25
CA ALA A 108 -2.83 14.93 1.39
C ALA A 108 -3.56 13.89 0.52
N LEU A 109 -4.90 13.96 0.41
CA LEU A 109 -5.66 13.06 -0.46
C LEU A 109 -5.31 13.27 -1.94
N ARG A 110 -5.11 14.51 -2.39
CA ARG A 110 -4.60 14.80 -3.73
C ARG A 110 -3.18 14.25 -3.93
N ALA A 111 -2.29 14.45 -2.95
CA ALA A 111 -0.92 13.95 -3.01
C ALA A 111 -0.84 12.40 -3.04
N LEU A 112 -1.76 11.71 -2.36
CA LEU A 112 -1.91 10.25 -2.40
C LEU A 112 -2.27 9.73 -3.80
N ARG A 113 -3.01 10.53 -4.59
CA ARG A 113 -3.41 10.16 -5.96
C ARG A 113 -2.32 10.42 -7.00
N ALA A 114 -1.29 11.19 -6.67
CA ALA A 114 -0.18 11.47 -7.59
C ALA A 114 0.59 10.19 -7.94
N GLU A 115 1.07 10.12 -9.18
CA GLU A 115 2.05 9.11 -9.55
C GLU A 115 3.31 9.28 -8.72
N ARG A 116 3.83 8.15 -8.24
CA ARG A 116 4.98 8.09 -7.35
C ARG A 116 5.77 6.82 -7.66
N PRO A 117 6.76 6.92 -8.55
CA PRO A 117 7.61 5.80 -8.91
C PRO A 117 8.29 5.20 -7.68
N ALA A 118 8.22 3.88 -7.56
CA ALA A 118 8.88 3.13 -6.51
C ALA A 118 9.35 1.78 -7.02
N ARG A 119 10.42 1.27 -6.41
CA ARG A 119 10.80 -0.14 -6.46
C ARG A 119 10.32 -0.80 -5.17
N VAL A 120 9.58 -1.89 -5.30
CA VAL A 120 9.04 -2.63 -4.17
C VAL A 120 9.76 -3.96 -4.07
N ARG A 121 10.28 -4.26 -2.88
CA ARG A 121 10.80 -5.56 -2.51
C ARG A 121 9.91 -6.13 -1.41
N ALA A 122 9.27 -7.26 -1.68
CA ALA A 122 8.40 -7.90 -0.71
C ALA A 122 8.84 -9.33 -0.46
N SER A 123 8.74 -9.75 0.79
CA SER A 123 9.09 -11.08 1.27
C SER A 123 7.99 -11.61 2.20
N PRO A 124 8.13 -12.86 2.67
CA PRO A 124 7.29 -13.42 3.73
C PRO A 124 7.16 -12.58 5.00
N SER A 125 8.07 -11.66 5.28
CA SER A 125 8.08 -10.89 6.53
C SER A 125 8.22 -9.38 6.33
N HIS A 126 8.63 -8.92 5.15
CA HIS A 126 8.93 -7.52 4.89
C HIS A 126 8.26 -7.01 3.62
N VAL A 127 7.98 -5.71 3.59
CA VAL A 127 7.68 -4.95 2.38
C VAL A 127 8.49 -3.65 2.45
N ASP A 128 9.52 -3.57 1.62
CA ASP A 128 10.39 -2.41 1.49
C ASP A 128 10.01 -1.67 0.21
N VAL A 129 9.59 -0.41 0.34
CA VAL A 129 9.22 0.44 -0.77
C VAL A 129 10.27 1.54 -0.91
N HIS A 130 11.07 1.43 -1.96
CA HIS A 130 12.12 2.38 -2.30
C HIS A 130 11.58 3.45 -3.24
N LEU A 131 11.56 4.68 -2.76
CA LEU A 131 11.09 5.88 -3.42
C LEU A 131 12.29 6.78 -3.71
N ARG A 132 12.19 7.65 -4.72
CA ARG A 132 13.21 8.70 -4.89
C ARG A 132 13.01 9.77 -3.82
N LEU A 133 14.09 10.40 -3.37
CA LEU A 133 14.01 11.52 -2.44
C LEU A 133 13.17 12.68 -3.01
N ALA A 134 13.18 12.86 -4.34
CA ALA A 134 12.34 13.84 -5.05
C ALA A 134 10.83 13.56 -4.95
N GLU A 135 10.42 12.35 -4.56
CA GLU A 135 9.00 11.98 -4.40
C GLU A 135 8.40 12.38 -3.05
N VAL A 136 9.21 12.95 -2.15
CA VAL A 136 8.74 13.44 -0.84
C VAL A 136 7.74 14.57 -1.06
N ASP A 137 6.56 14.39 -0.50
CA ASP A 137 5.48 15.37 -0.53
C ASP A 137 5.23 15.90 0.89
N LEU A 138 5.27 17.23 1.06
CA LEU A 138 5.16 17.86 2.38
C LEU A 138 3.78 17.65 3.02
N GLU A 139 2.71 17.49 2.24
CA GLU A 139 1.37 17.25 2.77
C GLU A 139 1.26 15.83 3.32
N LEU A 140 1.87 14.86 2.65
CA LEU A 140 1.98 13.49 3.15
C LEU A 140 2.86 13.40 4.39
N ARG A 141 4.02 14.10 4.36
CA ARG A 141 4.98 14.13 5.47
C ARG A 141 4.41 14.77 6.72
N ARG A 142 3.70 15.88 6.58
CA ARG A 142 3.04 16.56 7.71
C ARG A 142 2.00 15.69 8.39
N GLY A 143 1.29 14.87 7.60
CA GLY A 143 0.35 13.86 8.12
C GLY A 143 1.01 12.57 8.60
N GLY A 144 2.32 12.40 8.43
CA GLY A 144 3.06 11.18 8.75
C GLY A 144 2.68 9.97 7.90
N LEU A 145 2.00 10.17 6.75
CA LEU A 145 1.50 9.07 5.91
C LEU A 145 2.64 8.33 5.21
N ASP A 146 3.78 8.98 5.02
CA ASP A 146 4.93 8.51 4.27
C ASP A 146 6.10 8.06 5.16
N LEU A 147 5.84 7.89 6.47
CA LEU A 147 6.79 7.42 7.48
C LEU A 147 6.71 5.90 7.68
N ASP A 148 7.81 5.26 8.08
CA ASP A 148 7.87 3.83 8.37
C ASP A 148 6.76 3.42 9.37
N PRO A 149 5.76 2.62 8.95
CA PRO A 149 4.79 2.07 9.90
C PRO A 149 5.41 1.00 10.81
N GLY A 150 6.55 0.42 10.41
CA GLY A 150 7.22 -0.66 11.14
C GLY A 150 6.45 -1.97 11.05
N TRP A 151 6.41 -2.72 12.15
CA TRP A 151 5.65 -3.97 12.23
C TRP A 151 4.14 -3.71 12.26
N LEU A 152 3.40 -4.29 11.32
CA LEU A 152 1.94 -4.25 11.26
C LEU A 152 1.37 -5.63 11.58
N PRO A 153 0.95 -5.91 12.84
CA PRO A 153 0.50 -7.24 13.26
C PRO A 153 -0.67 -7.80 12.43
N TRP A 154 -1.59 -6.91 12.05
CA TRP A 154 -2.79 -7.20 11.26
C TRP A 154 -2.48 -7.42 9.76
N LEU A 155 -1.28 -7.05 9.31
CA LEU A 155 -0.77 -7.35 7.97
C LEU A 155 0.20 -8.55 8.00
N GLY A 156 0.80 -8.83 9.16
CA GLY A 156 1.82 -9.85 9.33
C GLY A 156 3.15 -9.50 8.66
N ARG A 157 3.46 -8.21 8.49
CA ARG A 157 4.67 -7.72 7.79
C ARG A 157 5.28 -6.51 8.49
N VAL A 158 6.61 -6.40 8.42
CA VAL A 158 7.33 -5.14 8.63
C VAL A 158 7.27 -4.35 7.33
N VAL A 159 6.86 -3.09 7.38
CA VAL A 159 6.81 -2.22 6.20
C VAL A 159 7.70 -1.01 6.41
N ARG A 160 8.53 -0.70 5.41
CA ARG A 160 9.49 0.41 5.45
C ARG A 160 9.48 1.19 4.14
N PHE A 161 9.64 2.51 4.27
CA PHE A 161 9.76 3.46 3.18
C PHE A 161 11.20 3.98 3.14
N HIS A 162 11.89 3.68 2.04
CA HIS A 162 13.26 4.14 1.81
C HIS A 162 13.21 5.29 0.82
N TYR A 163 13.94 6.37 1.11
CA TYR A 163 14.05 7.54 0.22
C TYR A 163 15.48 7.69 -0.26
N ASP A 164 15.73 7.23 -1.48
CA ASP A 164 17.05 7.16 -2.07
C ASP A 164 17.31 8.41 -2.93
N ARG A 165 18.55 8.93 -2.89
CA ARG A 165 18.95 10.11 -3.70
C ARG A 165 19.16 9.80 -5.18
N SER A 166 19.09 8.55 -5.60
CA SER A 166 19.38 8.15 -6.97
C SER A 166 18.27 8.61 -7.92
N ASP A 167 18.55 9.67 -8.64
CA ASP A 167 17.90 9.93 -9.92
C ASP A 167 18.43 8.87 -10.90
N ALA A 168 17.56 8.05 -11.47
CA ALA A 168 17.94 7.09 -12.51
C ALA A 168 18.27 7.80 -13.85
N ALA A 169 19.04 8.89 -13.80
CA ALA A 169 19.95 9.34 -14.84
C ALA A 169 21.38 8.77 -14.66
N ASP A 170 21.70 8.13 -13.53
CA ASP A 170 23.00 7.45 -13.30
C ASP A 170 23.05 6.05 -13.97
N ARG A 171 22.73 5.98 -15.26
CA ARG A 171 23.16 4.86 -16.12
C ARG A 171 24.15 5.37 -17.15
N GLY A 172 25.42 4.95 -17.07
CA GLY A 172 26.36 5.16 -18.17
C GLY A 172 27.86 5.02 -17.90
N GLY A 173 28.32 4.74 -16.68
CA GLY A 173 29.73 4.54 -16.42
C GLY A 173 30.16 3.09 -16.61
N SER A 174 30.56 2.71 -17.83
CA SER A 174 31.49 1.58 -18.00
C SER A 174 32.73 1.83 -17.13
N SER A 175 33.05 0.88 -16.25
CA SER A 175 34.35 0.87 -15.57
C SER A 175 35.48 0.81 -16.59
N PRO A 176 36.58 1.56 -16.41
CA PRO A 176 37.84 1.27 -17.09
C PRO A 176 38.45 -0.04 -16.58
#